data_AF-A0A5S4FBT3-F1
#
_entry.id   AF-A0A5S4FBT3-F1
#
_cell.length_a   1.000
_cell.length_b   1.000
_cell.length_c   1.000
_cell.angle_alpha   90.00
_cell.angle_beta   90.00
_cell.angle_gamma   90.00
#
_symmetry.space_group_name_H-M   'P 1'
#
loop_
_entity.id
_entity.type
_entity.pdbx_description
1 polymer ?
#
loop_
_entity_poly.entity_id
_entity_poly.type
_entity_poly.pdbx_seq_one_letter_code
_entity_poly.pdbx_strand_id
1 'polypeptide(L)'
;MEAARLWLAQDPDPDTRAELAALIERADLAALRDRFGTKLEFGTAGLRGELGAGPNRMNRVTVMRAAAGLAKVLGPGKHVVIGYDARHKSDVFARDTAAVLTGAGLHASLLPRP
;
A
#
# COMPACT_ATOMS: atom_id res chain seq x y z
N MET A 1 -18.57 6.12 -4.79
CA MET A 1 -18.79 4.65 -4.71
C MET A 1 -18.01 3.87 -5.76
N GLU A 2 -18.00 4.27 -7.03
CA GLU A 2 -17.25 3.56 -8.09
C GLU A 2 -15.77 3.37 -7.76
N ALA A 3 -15.07 4.43 -7.35
CA ALA A 3 -13.66 4.36 -6.94
C ALA A 3 -13.40 3.32 -5.82
N ALA A 4 -14.34 3.15 -4.90
CA ALA A 4 -14.25 2.17 -3.83
C ALA A 4 -14.41 0.73 -4.35
N ARG A 5 -15.32 0.49 -5.30
CA ARG A 5 -15.48 -0.83 -5.94
C ARG A 5 -14.26 -1.21 -6.77
N LEU A 6 -13.71 -0.27 -7.52
CA LEU A 6 -12.47 -0.47 -8.27
C LEU A 6 -11.30 -0.78 -7.33
N TRP A 7 -11.20 -0.06 -6.21
CA TRP A 7 -10.20 -0.34 -5.19
C TRP A 7 -10.37 -1.74 -4.59
N LEU A 8 -11.59 -2.13 -4.24
CA LEU A 8 -11.89 -3.45 -3.68
C LEU A 8 -11.46 -4.58 -4.63
N ALA A 9 -11.63 -4.41 -5.94
CA ALA A 9 -11.28 -5.42 -6.93
C ALA A 9 -9.76 -5.72 -6.97
N GLN A 10 -8.93 -4.69 -6.85
CA GLN A 10 -7.46 -4.79 -6.93
C GLN A 10 -6.77 -5.04 -5.58
N ASP A 11 -7.48 -4.89 -4.45
CA ASP A 11 -6.86 -4.98 -3.12
C ASP A 11 -6.46 -6.44 -2.82
N PRO A 12 -5.18 -6.76 -2.57
CA PRO A 12 -4.74 -8.12 -2.31
C PRO A 12 -4.90 -8.53 -0.84
N ASP A 13 -5.27 -7.61 0.06
CA ASP A 13 -5.38 -7.90 1.49
C ASP A 13 -6.81 -8.33 1.86
N PRO A 14 -7.03 -9.55 2.38
CA PRO A 14 -8.38 -9.97 2.78
C PRO A 14 -8.99 -9.07 3.86
N ASP A 15 -8.17 -8.49 4.75
CA ASP A 15 -8.66 -7.68 5.87
C ASP A 15 -9.25 -6.36 5.37
N THR A 16 -8.50 -5.61 4.55
CA THR A 16 -8.98 -4.32 4.01
C THR A 16 -10.02 -4.51 2.91
N ARG A 17 -10.02 -5.65 2.20
CA ARG A 17 -11.14 -6.03 1.32
C ARG A 17 -12.43 -6.20 2.12
N ALA A 18 -12.40 -6.97 3.21
CA ALA A 18 -13.58 -7.21 4.04
C ALA A 18 -14.09 -5.89 4.66
N GLU A 19 -13.18 -5.07 5.17
CA GLU A 19 -13.48 -3.72 5.69
C GLU A 19 -14.20 -2.86 4.64
N LEU A 20 -13.67 -2.81 3.41
CA LEU A 20 -14.22 -1.99 2.33
C LEU A 20 -15.53 -2.53 1.77
N ALA A 21 -15.66 -3.85 1.64
CA ALA A 21 -16.89 -4.50 1.22
C ALA A 21 -18.03 -4.15 2.19
N ALA A 22 -17.76 -4.26 3.50
CA ALA A 22 -18.72 -3.86 4.51
C ALA A 22 -19.10 -2.39 4.35
N LEU A 23 -18.14 -1.45 4.20
CA LEU A 23 -18.43 -0.02 4.01
C LEU A 23 -19.35 0.26 2.81
N ILE A 24 -19.13 -0.45 1.70
CA ILE A 24 -19.92 -0.32 0.48
C ILE A 24 -21.33 -0.87 0.70
N GLU A 25 -21.48 -2.01 1.35
CA GLU A 25 -22.77 -2.68 1.59
C GLU A 25 -23.71 -1.80 2.43
N ARG A 26 -23.21 -1.22 3.53
CA ARG A 26 -23.98 -0.28 4.38
C ARG A 26 -24.16 1.12 3.78
N ALA A 27 -23.62 1.36 2.58
CA ALA A 27 -23.61 2.67 1.93
C ALA A 27 -23.12 3.79 2.87
N ASP A 28 -22.05 3.52 3.63
CA ASP A 28 -21.47 4.46 4.61
C ASP A 28 -20.69 5.59 3.90
N LEU A 29 -21.44 6.56 3.36
CA LEU A 29 -20.90 7.60 2.49
C LEU A 29 -19.88 8.50 3.20
N ALA A 30 -20.04 8.74 4.50
CA ALA A 30 -19.12 9.56 5.28
C ALA A 30 -17.76 8.86 5.40
N ALA A 31 -17.76 7.58 5.77
CA ALA A 31 -16.54 6.80 5.94
C ALA A 31 -15.85 6.49 4.60
N LEU A 32 -16.63 6.37 3.51
CA LEU A 32 -16.09 6.28 2.15
C LEU A 32 -15.47 7.61 1.70
N ARG A 33 -16.11 8.76 2.01
CA ARG A 33 -15.56 10.08 1.68
C ARG A 33 -14.24 10.33 2.41
N ASP A 34 -14.14 9.94 3.67
CA ASP A 34 -12.89 10.09 4.44
C ASP A 34 -11.71 9.28 3.84
N ARG A 35 -11.98 8.04 3.40
CA ARG A 35 -10.96 7.15 2.84
C ARG A 35 -10.59 7.47 1.38
N PHE A 36 -11.53 8.00 0.60
CA PHE A 36 -11.39 8.19 -0.85
C PHE A 36 -11.37 9.65 -1.32
N GLY A 37 -11.60 10.61 -0.41
CA GLY A 37 -11.60 12.04 -0.74
C GLY A 37 -10.21 12.59 -1.01
N THR A 38 -9.18 12.00 -0.43
CA THR A 38 -7.77 12.36 -0.62
C THR A 38 -6.91 11.09 -0.79
N LYS A 39 -5.61 11.28 -1.00
CA LYS A 39 -4.62 10.21 -0.98
C LYS A 39 -3.59 10.54 0.09
N LEU A 40 -2.93 9.52 0.66
CA LEU A 40 -1.75 9.76 1.48
C LEU A 40 -0.66 10.44 0.65
N GLU A 41 -0.07 11.48 1.24
CA GLU A 41 1.00 12.25 0.62
C GLU A 41 2.35 11.92 1.28
N PHE A 42 3.41 12.00 0.49
CA PHE A 42 4.77 11.81 0.98
C PHE A 42 5.20 13.02 1.80
N GLY A 43 5.36 12.83 3.11
CA GLY A 43 5.92 13.85 4.00
C GLY A 43 7.43 13.71 4.17
N THR A 44 7.99 14.51 5.08
CA THR A 44 9.42 14.44 5.46
C THR A 44 9.82 13.07 6.03
N ALA A 45 8.87 12.34 6.62
CA ALA A 45 9.05 11.00 7.16
C ALA A 45 8.43 9.89 6.28
N GLY A 46 8.20 10.16 5.00
CA GLY A 46 7.58 9.23 4.07
C GLY A 46 6.04 9.23 4.12
N LEU A 47 5.43 8.17 3.59
CA LEU A 47 3.99 7.94 3.67
C LEU A 47 3.59 7.50 5.08
N ARG A 48 2.62 8.20 5.68
CA ARG A 48 2.08 7.89 7.01
C ARG A 48 0.58 8.07 7.02
N GLY A 49 -0.12 7.14 7.65
CA GLY A 49 -1.56 7.17 7.82
C GLY A 49 -2.05 5.98 8.63
N GLU A 50 -3.34 5.99 8.97
CA GLU A 50 -4.00 4.85 9.61
C GLU A 50 -3.96 3.61 8.70
N LEU A 51 -3.86 2.43 9.30
CA LEU A 51 -4.08 1.17 8.58
C LEU A 51 -5.57 1.07 8.19
N GLY A 52 -5.84 0.68 6.94
CA GLY A 52 -7.20 0.43 6.48
C GLY A 52 -7.37 0.54 4.98
N ALA A 53 -8.59 0.32 4.50
CA ALA A 53 -8.91 0.37 3.09
C ALA A 53 -8.89 1.79 2.50
N GLY A 54 -8.54 1.89 1.21
CA GLY A 54 -8.63 3.11 0.42
C GLY A 54 -7.34 3.91 0.31
N PRO A 55 -7.32 4.93 -0.56
CA PRO A 55 -6.11 5.68 -0.90
C PRO A 55 -5.60 6.63 0.20
N ASN A 56 -6.47 7.07 1.12
CA ASN A 56 -6.10 7.87 2.29
C ASN A 56 -5.74 7.00 3.51
N ARG A 57 -5.23 5.79 3.28
CA ARG A 57 -4.84 4.82 4.31
C ARG A 57 -3.57 4.07 3.93
N MET A 58 -2.85 3.63 4.96
CA MET A 58 -1.74 2.69 4.80
C MET A 58 -2.29 1.28 4.62
N ASN A 59 -1.94 0.66 3.49
CA ASN A 59 -2.33 -0.70 3.13
C ASN A 59 -1.40 -1.22 2.02
N ARG A 60 -1.56 -2.50 1.68
CA ARG A 60 -0.74 -3.17 0.67
C ARG A 60 -0.82 -2.48 -0.70
N VAL A 61 -2.00 -2.05 -1.15
CA VAL A 61 -2.16 -1.34 -2.43
C VAL A 61 -1.37 -0.03 -2.45
N THR A 62 -1.47 0.78 -1.39
CA THR A 62 -0.74 2.05 -1.27
C THR A 62 0.78 1.81 -1.31
N VAL A 63 1.27 0.82 -0.55
CA VAL A 63 2.70 0.47 -0.51
C VAL A 63 3.19 -0.05 -1.86
N MET A 64 2.46 -0.96 -2.50
CA MET A 64 2.82 -1.50 -3.82
C MET A 64 2.87 -0.41 -4.89
N ARG A 65 1.93 0.56 -4.85
CA ARG A 65 1.95 1.72 -5.77
C ARG A 65 3.14 2.63 -5.53
N ALA A 66 3.50 2.87 -4.26
CA ALA A 66 4.69 3.64 -3.93
C ALA A 66 5.98 2.93 -4.42
N ALA A 67 6.09 1.61 -4.21
CA ALA A 67 7.19 0.79 -4.70
C ALA A 67 7.30 0.82 -6.24
N ALA A 68 6.18 0.73 -6.95
CA ALA A 68 6.16 0.84 -8.41
C ALA A 68 6.60 2.24 -8.89
N GLY A 69 6.18 3.29 -8.18
CA GLY A 69 6.65 4.65 -8.43
C GLY A 69 8.17 4.78 -8.23
N LEU A 70 8.70 4.22 -7.15
CA LEU A 70 10.14 4.19 -6.87
C LEU A 70 10.92 3.44 -7.96
N ALA A 71 10.43 2.26 -8.38
CA ALA A 71 11.06 1.50 -9.46
C ALA A 71 11.17 2.32 -10.76
N LYS A 72 10.12 3.06 -11.11
CA LYS A 72 10.12 3.93 -12.30
C LYS A 72 11.16 5.04 -12.21
N VAL A 73 11.37 5.61 -11.03
CA VAL A 73 12.38 6.66 -10.82
C VAL A 73 13.80 6.10 -10.90
N LEU A 74 14.03 4.92 -10.33
CA LEU A 74 15.37 4.31 -10.27
C LEU A 74 15.82 3.68 -11.59
N GLY A 75 14.88 3.08 -12.34
CA GLY A 75 15.20 2.25 -13.51
C GLY A 75 15.74 0.86 -13.14
N PRO A 76 15.88 -0.06 -14.12
CA PRO A 76 16.29 -1.44 -13.89
C PRO A 76 17.77 -1.56 -13.48
N GLY A 77 18.13 -2.70 -12.89
CA GLY A 77 19.51 -3.05 -12.52
C GLY A 77 20.05 -2.34 -11.27
N LYS A 78 19.27 -1.47 -10.62
CA LYS A 78 19.63 -0.85 -9.33
C LYS A 78 19.37 -1.79 -8.17
N HIS A 79 20.11 -1.61 -7.08
CA HIS A 79 19.95 -2.38 -5.85
C HIS A 79 19.26 -1.54 -4.78
N VAL A 80 18.21 -2.10 -4.17
CA VAL A 80 17.44 -1.49 -3.09
C VAL A 80 17.52 -2.38 -1.85
N VAL A 81 17.85 -1.79 -0.70
CA VAL A 81 17.81 -2.46 0.61
C VAL A 81 16.53 -2.06 1.33
N ILE A 82 15.80 -3.05 1.84
CA ILE A 82 14.49 -2.88 2.48
C ILE A 82 14.59 -3.33 3.93
N GLY A 83 14.42 -2.37 4.86
CA GLY A 83 14.21 -2.62 6.27
C GLY A 83 12.73 -2.45 6.66
N TYR A 84 12.36 -3.01 7.80
CA TYR A 84 11.04 -2.89 8.42
C TYR A 84 11.18 -2.93 9.93
N ASP A 85 10.13 -2.60 10.66
CA ASP A 85 10.11 -2.56 12.13
C ASP A 85 9.04 -3.52 12.70
N ALA A 86 8.86 -3.54 14.01
CA ALA A 86 7.91 -4.43 14.69
C ALA A 86 6.43 -4.00 14.56
N ARG A 87 6.10 -2.98 13.76
CA ARG A 87 4.71 -2.56 13.58
C ARG A 87 3.91 -3.62 12.83
N HIS A 88 2.61 -3.67 13.11
CA HIS A 88 1.70 -4.56 12.41
C HIS A 88 1.76 -4.34 10.89
N LYS A 89 1.86 -5.44 10.13
CA LYS A 89 2.00 -5.49 8.65
C LYS A 89 3.30 -4.91 8.08
N SER A 90 4.24 -4.43 8.89
CA SER A 90 5.52 -3.85 8.42
C SER A 90 6.31 -4.88 7.59
N ASP A 91 6.34 -6.14 8.04
CA ASP A 91 6.93 -7.27 7.33
C ASP A 91 6.23 -7.60 6.00
N VAL A 92 4.89 -7.55 5.97
CA VAL A 92 4.08 -7.76 4.77
C VAL A 92 4.37 -6.67 3.73
N PHE A 93 4.39 -5.41 4.15
CA PHE A 93 4.70 -4.26 3.29
C PHE A 93 6.11 -4.34 2.71
N ALA A 94 7.07 -4.81 3.50
CA ALA A 94 8.45 -5.00 3.05
C ALA A 94 8.54 -6.10 1.97
N ARG A 95 7.82 -7.21 2.14
CA ARG A 95 7.74 -8.30 1.14
C ARG A 95 7.05 -7.85 -0.15
N ASP A 96 5.93 -7.13 -0.04
CA ASP A 96 5.24 -6.57 -1.21
C ASP A 96 6.13 -5.60 -1.98
N THR A 97 6.87 -4.74 -1.27
CA THR A 97 7.83 -3.81 -1.86
C THR A 97 8.92 -4.57 -2.60
N ALA A 98 9.52 -5.59 -1.97
CA ALA A 98 10.54 -6.43 -2.61
C ALA A 98 10.01 -7.07 -3.90
N ALA A 99 8.83 -7.70 -3.84
CA ALA A 99 8.22 -8.35 -5.00
C ALA A 99 7.99 -7.38 -6.17
N VAL A 100 7.44 -6.19 -5.90
CA VAL A 100 7.22 -5.16 -6.92
C VAL A 100 8.53 -4.69 -7.55
N LEU A 101 9.55 -4.40 -6.73
CA LEU A 101 10.85 -3.94 -7.22
C LEU A 101 11.56 -5.01 -8.05
N THR A 102 11.54 -6.27 -7.61
CA THR A 102 12.12 -7.38 -8.39
C THR A 102 11.38 -7.61 -9.71
N GLY A 103 10.05 -7.51 -9.71
CA GLY A 103 9.25 -7.60 -10.93
C GLY A 103 9.53 -6.49 -11.94
N ALA A 104 10.01 -5.33 -11.46
CA ALA A 104 10.43 -4.20 -12.29
C ALA A 104 11.90 -4.28 -12.76
N GLY A 105 12.60 -5.38 -12.48
CA GLY A 105 14.00 -5.59 -12.90
C GLY A 105 15.03 -4.93 -11.99
N LEU A 106 14.69 -4.60 -10.75
CA LEU A 106 15.65 -4.18 -9.72
C LEU A 106 16.10 -5.38 -8.87
N HIS A 107 17.25 -5.25 -8.21
CA HIS A 107 17.66 -6.15 -7.15
C HIS A 107 17.12 -5.63 -5.80
N ALA A 108 16.48 -6.50 -5.01
CA ALA A 108 15.97 -6.15 -3.69
C ALA A 108 16.59 -7.04 -2.60
N SER A 109 17.17 -6.44 -1.58
CA SER A 109 17.59 -7.12 -0.35
C SER A 109 16.63 -6.80 0.78
N LEU A 110 15.89 -7.80 1.26
CA LEU A 110 15.04 -7.68 2.43
C LEU A 110 15.84 -8.08 3.68
N LEU A 111 15.88 -7.22 4.71
CA LEU A 111 16.55 -7.54 5.95
C LEU A 111 15.88 -8.73 6.68
N PRO A 112 16.64 -9.60 7.36
CA PRO A 112 16.11 -10.87 7.87
C PRO A 112 15.18 -10.69 9.07
N ARG A 113 15.27 -9.57 9.79
CA ARG A 113 14.49 -9.23 10.98
C ARG A 113 14.27 -7.72 11.06
N PRO A 114 13.22 -7.27 11.78
CA PRO A 114 13.10 -5.88 12.19
C PRO A 114 14.18 -5.45 13.17
#